data_AF-A0A2H9LM15-F1
#
_entry.id   AF-A0A2H9LM15-F1
#
_cell.length_a   1.000
_cell.length_b   1.000
_cell.length_c   1.000
_cell.angle_alpha   90.00
_cell.angle_beta   90.00
_cell.angle_gamma   90.00
#
_symmetry.space_group_name_H-M   'P 1'
#
loop_
_entity.id
_entity.type
_entity.pdbx_description
1 polymer ?
#
loop_
_entity_poly.entity_id
_entity_poly.type
_entity_poly.pdbx_seq_one_letter_code
_entity_poly.pdbx_strand_id
1 'polypeptide(L)'
;GKIVSVGSTQFVDFASNIGVIATDERYRNVGFATSITSALVREILKKSPAATIHVLADNAPAVRAYSKVGFKPYKTYLSLRGDIIRS
;
A
#
# COMPACT_ATOMS: atom_id res chain seq x y z
N GLY A 1 9.83 -22.18 -5.11
CA GLY A 1 10.31 -20.90 -4.52
C GLY A 1 9.39 -20.47 -3.39
N LYS A 2 9.87 -19.64 -2.44
CA LYS A 2 9.06 -19.10 -1.34
C LYS A 2 8.57 -17.69 -1.69
N ILE A 3 7.27 -17.43 -1.51
CA ILE A 3 6.73 -16.06 -1.60
C ILE A 3 7.11 -15.31 -0.32
N VAL A 4 7.86 -14.22 -0.45
CA VAL A 4 8.33 -13.40 0.68
C VAL A 4 7.76 -11.99 0.69
N SER A 5 7.09 -11.59 -0.39
CA SER A 5 6.43 -10.29 -0.49
C SER A 5 5.24 -10.37 -1.44
N VAL A 6 4.18 -9.64 -1.12
CA VAL A 6 2.94 -9.62 -1.90
C VAL A 6 2.36 -8.20 -1.92
N GLY A 7 1.64 -7.89 -3.00
CA GLY A 7 0.82 -6.69 -3.10
C GLY A 7 -0.51 -6.96 -3.78
N SER A 8 -1.52 -6.14 -3.51
CA SER A 8 -2.83 -6.21 -4.16
C SER A 8 -3.34 -4.83 -4.58
N THR A 9 -4.16 -4.80 -5.63
CA THR A 9 -4.86 -3.59 -6.09
C THR A 9 -6.30 -3.90 -6.44
N GLN A 10 -7.18 -2.91 -6.26
CA GLN A 10 -8.56 -2.93 -6.72
C GLN A 10 -8.72 -1.84 -7.77
N PHE A 11 -9.19 -2.22 -8.96
CA PHE A 11 -9.41 -1.28 -10.04
C PHE A 11 -10.77 -0.61 -9.90
N VAL A 12 -10.79 0.72 -9.97
CA VAL A 12 -12.03 1.53 -10.05
C VAL A 12 -11.85 2.68 -11.03
N ASP A 13 -12.95 3.21 -11.55
CA ASP A 13 -12.94 4.13 -12.69
C ASP A 13 -12.20 5.45 -12.41
N PHE A 14 -12.25 5.94 -11.17
CA PHE A 14 -11.64 7.22 -10.80
C PHE A 14 -10.22 7.08 -10.24
N ALA A 15 -10.06 6.36 -9.13
CA ALA A 15 -8.77 6.24 -8.45
C ALA A 15 -8.61 4.85 -7.85
N SER A 16 -7.91 3.97 -8.57
CA SER A 16 -7.66 2.61 -8.12
C SER A 16 -6.84 2.61 -6.83
N ASN A 17 -7.13 1.65 -5.94
CA ASN A 17 -6.54 1.59 -4.62
C ASN A 17 -5.62 0.38 -4.48
N ILE A 18 -4.40 0.61 -4.00
CA ILE A 18 -3.51 -0.44 -3.53
C ILE A 18 -3.97 -0.83 -2.12
N GLY A 19 -4.27 -2.11 -1.94
CA GLY A 19 -4.78 -2.65 -0.68
C GLY A 19 -3.65 -3.09 0.25
N VAL A 20 -3.15 -4.31 0.02
CA VAL A 20 -2.10 -4.90 0.86
C VAL A 20 -0.75 -4.66 0.22
N ILE A 21 0.24 -4.29 1.02
CA ILE A 21 1.66 -4.46 0.74
C ILE A 21 2.27 -5.12 1.97
N ALA A 22 2.75 -6.35 1.81
CA ALA A 22 3.33 -7.11 2.90
C ALA A 22 4.63 -7.77 2.47
N THR A 23 5.63 -7.71 3.34
CA THR A 23 6.94 -8.36 3.18
C THR A 23 7.27 -9.10 4.47
N ASP A 24 7.66 -10.38 4.36
CA ASP A 24 8.18 -11.20 5.47
C ASP A 24 9.28 -10.42 6.18
N GLU A 25 9.24 -10.41 7.51
CA GLU A 25 10.08 -9.52 8.33
C GLU A 25 11.57 -9.70 8.05
N ARG A 26 11.99 -10.93 7.79
CA ARG A 26 13.38 -11.31 7.47
C ARG A 26 13.86 -10.77 6.11
N TYR A 27 12.93 -10.29 5.29
CA TYR A 27 13.16 -9.80 3.94
C TYR A 27 12.76 -8.32 3.80
N ARG A 28 12.56 -7.59 4.91
CA ARG A 28 12.31 -6.14 4.87
C ARG A 28 13.61 -5.38 4.59
N ASN A 29 13.49 -4.09 4.29
CA ASN A 29 14.61 -3.16 4.03
C ASN A 29 15.51 -3.49 2.83
N VAL A 30 15.13 -4.43 1.96
CA VAL A 30 15.84 -4.74 0.70
C VAL A 30 15.10 -4.28 -0.56
N GLY A 31 14.03 -3.48 -0.40
CA GLY A 31 13.34 -2.82 -1.51
C GLY A 31 12.10 -3.54 -2.06
N PHE A 32 11.71 -4.71 -1.55
CA PHE A 32 10.55 -5.45 -2.08
C PHE A 32 9.25 -4.64 -2.07
N ALA A 33 8.93 -3.96 -0.97
CA ALA A 33 7.73 -3.12 -0.88
C ALA A 33 7.73 -2.03 -1.97
N THR A 34 8.85 -1.30 -2.14
CA THR A 34 8.99 -0.27 -3.17
C THR A 34 8.82 -0.86 -4.57
N SER A 35 9.43 -2.01 -4.86
CA SER A 35 9.32 -2.68 -6.16
C SER A 35 7.89 -3.11 -6.50
N ILE A 36 7.20 -3.75 -5.54
CA ILE A 36 5.80 -4.17 -5.71
C ILE A 36 4.90 -2.96 -5.88
N THR A 37 5.02 -1.95 -5.02
CA THR A 37 4.22 -0.72 -5.14
C THR A 37 4.43 -0.04 -6.49
N SER A 38 5.68 0.02 -6.97
CA SER A 38 6.00 0.59 -8.30
C SER A 38 5.36 -0.20 -9.45
N ALA A 39 5.36 -1.53 -9.35
CA ALA A 39 4.73 -2.39 -10.35
C ALA A 39 3.20 -2.19 -10.35
N LEU A 40 2.56 -2.14 -9.18
CA LEU A 40 1.12 -1.89 -9.08
C LEU A 40 0.74 -0.51 -9.61
N VAL A 41 1.50 0.54 -9.29
CA VAL A 41 1.25 1.89 -9.83
C VAL A 41 1.31 1.88 -11.36
N ARG A 42 2.30 1.20 -11.97
CA ARG A 42 2.38 1.07 -13.43
C ARG A 42 1.15 0.38 -14.03
N GLU A 43 0.63 -0.67 -13.40
CA GLU A 43 -0.58 -1.33 -13.89
C GLU A 43 -1.85 -0.51 -13.66
N ILE A 44 -1.94 0.20 -12.54
CA ILE A 44 -3.05 1.11 -12.23
C ILE A 44 -3.15 2.23 -13.27
N LEU A 45 -2.03 2.89 -13.56
CA LEU A 45 -2.02 4.07 -14.43
C LEU A 45 -2.32 3.76 -15.91
N LYS A 46 -2.36 2.47 -16.29
CA LYS A 46 -2.88 2.04 -17.60
C LYS A 46 -4.41 2.12 -17.68
N LYS A 47 -5.12 2.10 -16.55
CA LYS A 47 -6.58 1.97 -16.48
C LYS A 47 -7.27 3.09 -15.71
N SER A 48 -6.59 3.71 -14.75
CA SER A 48 -7.12 4.79 -13.93
C SER A 48 -6.18 5.98 -13.96
N PRO A 49 -6.69 7.22 -13.85
CA PRO A 49 -5.85 8.42 -13.84
C PRO A 49 -5.00 8.54 -12.56
N ALA A 50 -5.35 7.84 -11.49
CA ALA A 50 -4.64 7.89 -10.22
C ALA A 50 -4.56 6.53 -9.51
N ALA A 51 -3.46 6.35 -8.76
CA ALA A 51 -3.29 5.30 -7.77
C ALA A 51 -3.38 5.89 -6.37
N THR A 52 -4.09 5.21 -5.47
CA THR A 52 -4.24 5.59 -4.07
C THR A 52 -3.78 4.46 -3.15
N ILE A 53 -3.39 4.80 -1.93
CA ILE A 53 -3.03 3.85 -0.89
C ILE A 53 -3.26 4.49 0.47
N HIS A 54 -3.69 3.69 1.44
CA HIS A 54 -3.86 4.12 2.82
C HIS A 54 -2.70 3.60 3.67
N VAL A 55 -2.23 4.43 4.61
CA VAL A 55 -1.14 4.08 5.53
C VAL A 55 -1.38 4.77 6.88
N LEU A 56 -1.09 4.05 7.97
CA LEU A 56 -1.07 4.64 9.30
C LEU A 56 0.12 5.61 9.40
N ALA A 57 -0.09 6.77 10.02
CA ALA A 57 0.91 7.85 10.06
C ALA A 57 2.22 7.43 10.78
N ASP A 58 2.12 6.51 11.75
CA ASP A 58 3.23 5.95 12.51
C ASP A 58 3.92 4.76 11.82
N ASN A 59 3.41 4.30 10.67
CA ASN A 59 4.05 3.24 9.87
C ASN A 59 5.17 3.80 8.99
N ALA A 60 6.27 4.21 9.64
CA ALA A 60 7.41 4.83 8.98
C ALA A 60 8.01 3.99 7.82
N PRO A 61 8.12 2.65 7.90
CA PRO A 61 8.58 1.84 6.76
C PRO A 61 7.70 1.97 5.51
N ALA A 62 6.37 1.91 5.67
CA ALA A 62 5.43 2.02 4.56
C ALA A 62 5.42 3.44 3.99
N VAL A 63 5.39 4.48 4.85
CA VAL A 63 5.49 5.88 4.42
C VAL A 63 6.75 6.10 3.56
N ARG A 64 7.92 5.66 4.04
CA ARG A 64 9.17 5.76 3.27
C ARG A 64 9.09 5.01 1.93
N ALA A 65 8.55 3.80 1.93
CA ALA A 65 8.44 3.00 0.71
C ALA A 65 7.55 3.68 -0.33
N TYR A 66 6.39 4.21 0.07
CA TYR A 66 5.42 4.84 -0.84
C TYR A 66 5.90 6.20 -1.32
N SER A 67 6.52 7.01 -0.44
CA SER A 67 7.14 8.27 -0.85
C SER A 67 8.25 8.09 -1.88
N LYS A 68 9.06 7.03 -1.78
CA LYS A 68 10.07 6.69 -2.80
C LYS A 68 9.47 6.40 -4.18
N VAL A 69 8.24 5.88 -4.25
CA VAL A 69 7.53 5.63 -5.51
C VAL A 69 6.93 6.92 -6.08
N GLY A 70 6.76 7.96 -5.26
CA GLY A 70 6.21 9.26 -5.67
C GLY A 70 4.85 9.60 -5.06
N PHE A 71 4.33 8.77 -4.15
CA PHE A 71 3.12 9.12 -3.40
C PHE A 71 3.37 10.33 -2.51
N LYS A 72 2.37 11.21 -2.44
CA LYS A 72 2.34 12.38 -1.55
C LYS A 72 1.13 12.27 -0.62
N PRO A 73 1.24 12.74 0.64
CA PRO A 73 0.06 12.85 1.50
C PRO A 73 -1.02 13.68 0.81
N TYR A 74 -2.24 13.16 0.78
CA TYR A 74 -3.39 13.83 0.15
C TYR A 74 -4.47 14.18 1.18
N LYS A 75 -4.85 13.20 2.02
CA LYS A 75 -5.87 13.40 3.05
C LYS A 75 -5.62 12.49 4.24
N THR A 76 -5.87 13.02 5.43
CA THR A 76 -5.81 12.30 6.70
C THR A 76 -7.22 11.96 7.16
N TYR A 77 -7.38 10.77 7.73
CA TYR A 77 -8.65 10.29 8.28
C TYR A 77 -8.41 9.69 9.65
N LEU A 78 -9.43 9.69 10.49
CA LEU A 78 -9.44 8.94 11.75
C LEU A 78 -9.75 7.48 11.45
N SER A 79 -8.83 6.58 11.81
CA SER A 79 -9.08 5.14 11.75
C SER A 79 -9.66 4.69 13.09
N LEU A 80 -10.90 4.22 13.09
CA LEU A 80 -11.58 3.66 14.25
C LEU A 80 -11.60 2.14 14.13
N ARG A 81 -11.09 1.46 15.15
CA ARG A 81 -11.22 0.01 15.30
C ARG A 81 -12.25 -0.25 16.39
N GLY A 82 -13.37 -0.86 16.02
CA GLY A 82 -14.35 -1.35 16.98
C GLY A 82 -14.00 -2.74 17.46
N ASP A 83 -14.20 -3.01 18.74
CA ASP A 83 -14.15 -4.36 19.30
C ASP A 83 -15.56 -4.96 19.29
N ILE A 84 -15.69 -6.18 18.80
CA ILE A 84 -16.93 -6.94 18.92
C ILE A 84 -16.95 -7.54 20.33
N ILE A 85 -17.72 -6.94 21.23
CA ILE A 85 -17.98 -7.52 22.55
C ILE A 85 -18.88 -8.74 22.33
N ARG A 86 -18.34 -9.94 22.53
CA ARG A 86 -19.14 -11.16 22.58
C ARG A 86 -19.59 -11.38 24.03
N SER A 87 -20.90 -11.31 24.24
CA SER A 87 -21.60 -11.69 25.48
C SER A 87 -21.65 -13.20 25.64
#